data_AF-A0A150GDZ1-F1
#
_entry.id   AF-A0A150GDZ1-F1
#
_cell.length_a   1.000
_cell.length_b   1.000
_cell.length_c   1.000
_cell.angle_alpha   90.00
_cell.angle_beta   90.00
_cell.angle_gamma   90.00
#
_symmetry.space_group_name_H-M   'P 1'
#
loop_
_entity.id
_entity.type
_entity.pdbx_description
1 polymer ?
#
loop_
_entity_poly.entity_id
_entity_poly.type
_entity_poly.pdbx_seq_one_letter_code
_entity_poly.pdbx_strand_id
1 'polypeptide(L)'
;MSKSELAEAIESELSRRHRMAAGQEYKAAAMTLVAGLKRNSELRHRVLVGRLLPGELVALDPRELATAAQREEYARLQAAETRRVTLVGDGAATATNDYRCGRCGGSSCDYMDSGRRDIGKCETWGSKDGQGVSRLVTCRGCGNRWEVDDV
;
A
#
# COMPACT_ATOMS: atom_id res chain seq x y z
N MET A 1 40.38 5.76 -8.78
CA MET A 1 39.70 4.81 -9.67
C MET A 1 39.30 5.53 -10.93
N SER A 2 39.66 4.98 -12.09
CA SER A 2 39.15 5.45 -13.37
C SER A 2 37.66 5.11 -13.51
N LYS A 3 36.95 5.78 -14.43
CA LYS A 3 35.52 5.49 -14.66
C LYS A 3 35.29 4.05 -15.14
N SER A 4 36.23 3.47 -15.89
CA SER A 4 36.15 2.08 -16.37
C SER A 4 36.26 1.09 -15.20
N GLU A 5 37.27 1.27 -14.35
CA GLU A 5 37.47 0.43 -13.16
C GLU A 5 36.24 0.44 -12.23
N LEU A 6 35.61 1.61 -12.08
CA LEU A 6 34.39 1.73 -11.28
C LEU A 6 33.20 1.01 -11.91
N ALA A 7 33.06 1.09 -13.23
CA ALA A 7 32.00 0.38 -13.94
C ALA A 7 32.18 -1.14 -13.84
N GLU A 8 33.40 -1.64 -14.01
CA GLU A 8 33.74 -3.06 -13.84
C GLU A 8 33.48 -3.54 -12.41
N ALA A 9 33.78 -2.72 -11.40
CA ALA A 9 33.50 -3.05 -10.01
C ALA A 9 31.99 -3.14 -9.71
N ILE A 10 31.19 -2.21 -10.25
CA ILE A 10 29.72 -2.24 -10.12
C ILE A 10 29.15 -3.48 -10.81
N GLU A 11 29.63 -3.78 -12.02
CA GLU A 11 29.18 -4.92 -12.79
C GLU A 11 29.52 -6.26 -12.12
N SER A 12 30.75 -6.39 -11.60
CA SER A 12 31.18 -7.57 -10.85
C SER A 12 30.29 -7.84 -9.64
N GLU A 13 29.94 -6.77 -8.92
CA GLU A 13 29.08 -6.86 -7.73
C GLU A 13 27.62 -7.20 -8.08
N LEU A 14 27.09 -6.60 -9.14
CA LEU A 14 25.76 -6.91 -9.65
C LEU A 14 25.67 -8.38 -10.08
N SER A 15 26.65 -8.84 -10.85
CA SER A 15 26.74 -10.23 -11.29
C SER A 15 26.86 -11.19 -10.11
N ARG A 16 27.66 -10.85 -9.09
CA ARG A 16 27.76 -11.62 -7.84
C ARG A 16 26.43 -11.79 -7.15
N ARG A 17 25.63 -10.72 -7.05
CA ARG A 17 24.30 -10.75 -6.42
C ARG A 17 23.32 -11.63 -7.19
N HIS A 18 23.43 -11.66 -8.52
CA HIS A 18 22.63 -12.52 -9.39
C HIS A 18 23.28 -13.90 -9.67
N ARG A 19 24.22 -14.35 -8.81
CA ARG A 19 24.90 -15.66 -8.91
C ARG A 19 25.58 -15.91 -10.26
N MET A 20 26.11 -14.86 -10.88
CA MET A 20 26.72 -14.87 -12.21
C MET A 20 25.78 -15.34 -13.33
N ALA A 21 24.46 -15.36 -13.08
CA ALA A 21 23.47 -15.73 -14.06
C ALA A 21 23.02 -14.49 -14.84
N ALA A 22 23.25 -14.47 -16.15
CA ALA A 22 22.80 -13.42 -17.06
C ALA A 22 21.30 -13.50 -17.39
N GLY A 23 20.47 -13.76 -16.37
CA GLY A 23 19.02 -13.88 -16.48
C GLY A 23 18.31 -12.54 -16.67
N GLN A 24 16.98 -12.59 -16.81
CA GLN A 24 16.16 -11.39 -16.98
C GLN A 24 16.22 -10.46 -15.76
N GLU A 25 16.29 -11.01 -14.56
CA GLU A 25 16.38 -10.23 -13.31
C GLU A 25 17.66 -9.39 -13.25
N TYR A 26 18.80 -9.97 -13.63
CA TYR A 26 20.08 -9.27 -13.73
C TYR A 26 19.99 -8.09 -14.72
N LYS A 27 19.43 -8.34 -15.92
CA LYS A 27 19.27 -7.28 -16.94
C LYS A 27 18.34 -6.17 -16.44
N ALA A 28 17.24 -6.52 -15.79
CA ALA A 28 16.30 -5.56 -15.22
C ALA A 28 16.96 -4.70 -14.13
N ALA A 29 17.75 -5.31 -13.24
CA ALA A 29 18.50 -4.61 -12.22
C ALA A 29 19.56 -3.68 -12.83
N ALA A 30 20.32 -4.15 -13.82
CA ALA A 30 21.30 -3.33 -14.55
C ALA A 30 20.65 -2.11 -15.22
N MET A 31 19.53 -2.30 -15.92
CA MET A 31 18.80 -1.20 -16.55
C MET A 31 18.28 -0.19 -15.52
N THR A 32 17.79 -0.67 -14.37
CA THR A 32 17.31 0.19 -13.27
C THR A 32 18.44 1.03 -12.69
N LEU A 33 19.61 0.43 -12.44
CA LEU A 33 20.81 1.13 -11.96
C LEU A 33 21.27 2.20 -12.94
N VAL A 34 21.37 1.85 -14.24
CA VAL A 34 21.76 2.80 -15.29
C VAL A 34 20.77 3.96 -15.39
N ALA A 35 19.47 3.69 -15.36
CA ALA A 35 18.44 4.71 -15.39
C ALA A 35 18.51 5.64 -14.16
N GLY A 36 18.73 5.08 -12.97
CA GLY A 36 18.92 5.80 -11.72
C GLY A 36 20.14 6.73 -11.77
N LEU A 37 21.31 6.20 -12.14
CA LEU A 37 22.56 6.96 -12.27
C LEU A 37 22.49 8.04 -13.34
N LYS A 38 21.70 7.83 -14.41
CA LYS A 38 21.47 8.83 -15.46
C LYS A 38 20.61 10.00 -14.94
N ARG A 39 19.52 9.69 -14.24
CA ARG A 39 18.54 10.67 -13.72
C ARG A 39 19.05 11.44 -12.51
N ASN A 40 19.79 10.79 -11.61
CA ASN A 40 20.25 11.37 -10.35
C ASN A 40 21.74 11.75 -10.42
N SER A 41 22.00 13.05 -10.67
CA SER A 41 23.37 13.60 -10.73
C SER A 41 24.09 13.58 -9.39
N GLU A 42 23.35 13.75 -8.29
CA GLU A 42 23.90 13.73 -6.92
C GLU A 42 24.38 12.33 -6.53
N LEU A 43 23.58 11.30 -6.85
CA LEU A 43 23.98 9.90 -6.69
C LEU A 43 25.24 9.59 -7.49
N ARG A 44 25.28 10.02 -8.76
CA ARG A 44 26.46 9.84 -9.61
C ARG A 44 27.70 10.51 -9.02
N HIS A 45 27.56 11.72 -8.49
CA HIS A 45 28.65 12.42 -7.82
C HIS A 45 29.14 11.67 -6.57
N ARG A 46 28.22 11.15 -5.74
CA ARG A 46 28.57 10.36 -4.55
C ARG A 46 29.37 9.10 -4.89
N VAL A 47 29.00 8.40 -5.96
CA VAL A 47 29.73 7.22 -6.44
C VAL A 47 31.12 7.59 -6.94
N LEU A 48 31.25 8.67 -7.71
CA LEU A 48 32.54 9.14 -8.24
C LEU A 48 33.51 9.62 -7.16
N VAL A 49 33.00 10.25 -6.10
CA VAL A 49 33.82 10.71 -4.95
C VAL A 49 34.11 9.56 -3.97
N GLY A 50 33.54 8.37 -4.18
CA GLY A 50 33.74 7.21 -3.29
C GLY A 50 32.99 7.30 -1.97
N ARG A 51 31.97 8.17 -1.87
CA ARG A 51 31.06 8.23 -0.70
C ARG A 51 30.01 7.11 -0.71
N LEU A 52 29.90 6.39 -1.82
CA LEU A 52 29.02 5.24 -1.97
C LEU A 52 29.81 4.16 -2.70
N LEU A 53 29.98 3.00 -2.07
CA LEU A 53 30.72 1.89 -2.64
C LEU A 53 29.86 1.14 -3.67
N PRO A 54 30.48 0.44 -4.66
CA PRO A 54 29.76 -0.38 -5.63
C PRO A 54 28.80 -1.41 -4.97
N GLY A 55 29.26 -2.06 -3.88
CA GLY A 55 28.46 -2.95 -3.03
C GLY A 55 27.17 -2.34 -2.51
N GLU A 56 27.29 -1.13 -1.98
CA GLU A 56 26.16 -0.40 -1.40
C GLU A 56 25.21 0.08 -2.51
N LEU A 57 25.75 0.56 -3.63
CA LEU A 57 24.97 1.02 -4.77
C LEU A 57 24.07 -0.08 -5.35
N VAL A 58 24.61 -1.30 -5.49
CA VAL A 58 23.86 -2.47 -5.99
C VAL A 58 22.82 -2.96 -4.97
N ALA A 59 23.00 -2.65 -3.69
CA ALA A 59 22.07 -3.03 -2.62
C ALA A 59 20.92 -2.04 -2.40
N LEU A 60 20.99 -0.83 -2.95
CA LEU A 60 19.95 0.20 -2.80
C LEU A 60 18.60 -0.22 -3.37
N ASP A 61 17.53 0.21 -2.71
CA ASP A 61 16.18 0.05 -3.25
C ASP A 61 15.96 0.96 -4.47
N PRO A 62 15.15 0.56 -5.47
CA PRO A 62 14.81 1.42 -6.61
C PRO A 62 14.28 2.80 -6.24
N ARG A 63 13.61 2.96 -5.08
CA ARG A 63 13.15 4.25 -4.56
C ARG A 63 14.30 5.14 -4.11
N GLU A 64 15.37 4.56 -3.57
CA GLU A 64 16.54 5.31 -3.09
C GLU A 64 17.40 5.82 -4.25
N LEU A 65 17.39 5.10 -5.39
CA LEU A 65 18.02 5.53 -6.65
C LEU A 65 17.34 6.77 -7.26
N ALA A 66 16.12 7.10 -6.86
CA ALA A 66 15.38 8.26 -7.37
C ALA A 66 15.97 9.59 -6.87
N THR A 67 15.60 10.69 -7.52
CA THR A 67 16.02 12.04 -7.11
C THR A 67 15.34 12.46 -5.80
N ALA A 68 15.88 13.46 -5.10
CA ALA A 68 15.30 13.96 -3.86
C ALA A 68 13.82 14.35 -4.01
N ALA A 69 13.47 15.08 -5.07
CA ALA A 69 12.09 15.47 -5.36
C ALA A 69 11.17 14.26 -5.59
N GLN A 70 11.65 13.21 -6.26
CA GLN A 70 10.87 12.00 -6.48
C GLN A 70 10.68 11.19 -5.21
N ARG A 71 11.69 11.13 -4.34
CA ARG A 71 11.56 10.49 -3.02
C ARG A 71 10.52 11.19 -2.15
N GLU A 72 10.53 12.53 -2.16
CA GLU A 72 9.52 13.33 -1.46
C GLU A 72 8.11 13.08 -2.01
N GLU A 73 7.97 13.03 -3.34
CA GLU A 73 6.68 12.70 -3.96
C GLU A 73 6.19 11.30 -3.61
N TYR A 74 7.08 10.31 -3.62
CA TYR A 74 6.72 8.95 -3.18
C TYR A 74 6.29 8.91 -1.71
N ALA A 75 6.99 9.63 -0.84
CA ALA A 75 6.61 9.72 0.57
C ALA A 75 5.23 10.40 0.74
N ARG A 76 4.97 11.45 -0.03
CA ARG A 76 3.67 12.14 -0.03
C ARG A 76 2.54 11.23 -0.51
N LEU A 77 2.74 10.53 -1.62
CA LEU A 77 1.75 9.59 -2.15
C LEU A 77 1.51 8.42 -1.20
N GLN A 78 2.57 7.89 -0.59
CA GLN A 78 2.45 6.82 0.41
C GLN A 78 1.66 7.29 1.64
N ALA A 79 1.96 8.49 2.17
CA ALA A 79 1.23 9.06 3.29
C ALA A 79 -0.26 9.30 2.94
N ALA A 80 -0.53 9.80 1.74
CA ALA A 80 -1.89 10.01 1.26
C ALA A 80 -2.66 8.67 1.15
N GLU A 81 -2.04 7.63 0.60
CA GLU A 81 -2.67 6.32 0.47
C GLU A 81 -2.89 5.65 1.84
N THR A 82 -1.89 5.70 2.73
CA THR A 82 -2.06 5.22 4.10
C THR A 82 -3.22 5.92 4.79
N ARG A 83 -3.31 7.25 4.66
CA ARG A 83 -4.41 8.04 5.22
C ARG A 83 -5.76 7.62 4.66
N ARG A 84 -5.87 7.40 3.34
CA ARG A 84 -7.10 6.94 2.68
C ARG A 84 -7.52 5.57 3.23
N VAL A 85 -6.62 4.60 3.30
CA VAL A 85 -6.93 3.26 3.80
C VAL A 85 -7.36 3.31 5.27
N THR A 86 -6.68 4.10 6.11
CA THR A 86 -7.05 4.22 7.53
C THR A 86 -8.37 4.94 7.75
N LEU A 87 -8.68 5.99 6.99
CA LEU A 87 -9.94 6.73 7.12
C LEU A 87 -11.14 5.93 6.59
N VAL A 88 -10.95 5.09 5.58
CA VAL A 88 -12.00 4.20 5.05
C VAL A 88 -12.33 3.08 6.05
N GLY A 89 -11.43 2.74 6.98
CA GLY A 89 -11.70 1.81 8.08
C GLY A 89 -12.84 2.25 9.01
N ASP A 90 -13.08 3.56 9.12
CA ASP A 90 -14.21 4.14 9.88
C ASP A 90 -15.42 4.48 9.01
N GLY A 91 -15.30 4.38 7.68
CA GLY A 91 -16.23 4.95 6.70
C GLY A 91 -17.30 4.02 6.16
N ALA A 92 -17.38 2.75 6.60
CA ALA A 92 -18.44 1.85 6.18
C ALA A 92 -19.73 1.99 7.03
N ALA A 93 -19.74 2.90 8.00
CA ALA A 93 -20.89 3.14 8.85
C ALA A 93 -21.55 4.48 8.48
N THR A 94 -22.80 4.42 8.04
CA THR A 94 -23.61 5.58 7.67
C THR A 94 -24.24 6.17 8.93
N ALA A 95 -24.04 7.48 9.13
CA ALA A 95 -24.65 8.22 10.23
C ALA A 95 -26.17 8.27 10.07
N THR A 96 -26.92 7.85 11.08
CA THR A 96 -28.38 7.90 11.10
C THR A 96 -28.91 8.30 12.48
N ASN A 97 -30.12 8.84 12.50
CA ASN A 97 -30.88 9.11 13.72
C ASN A 97 -32.13 8.21 13.86
N ASP A 98 -32.27 7.21 12.98
CA ASP A 98 -33.47 6.36 12.92
C ASP A 98 -33.52 5.34 14.07
N TYR A 99 -32.37 5.04 14.68
CA TYR A 99 -32.26 4.09 15.79
C TYR A 99 -32.10 4.82 17.13
N ARG A 100 -32.78 4.31 18.17
CA ARG A 100 -32.60 4.79 19.57
C ARG A 100 -31.81 3.78 20.37
N CYS A 101 -30.77 4.24 21.06
CA CYS A 101 -29.94 3.39 21.90
C CYS A 101 -30.69 2.96 23.17
N GLY A 102 -30.85 1.65 23.38
CA GLY A 102 -31.47 1.11 24.60
C GLY A 102 -30.65 1.34 25.88
N ARG A 103 -29.35 1.70 25.77
CA ARG A 103 -28.47 1.94 26.92
C ARG A 103 -28.47 3.38 27.41
N CYS A 104 -28.37 4.36 26.51
CA CYS A 104 -28.28 5.78 26.87
C CYS A 104 -29.46 6.63 26.39
N GLY A 105 -30.39 6.08 25.61
CA GLY A 105 -31.55 6.79 25.07
C GLY A 105 -31.25 7.75 23.91
N GLY A 106 -29.98 7.95 23.55
CA GLY A 106 -29.58 8.81 22.42
C GLY A 106 -29.96 8.23 21.06
N SER A 107 -30.24 9.11 20.09
CA SER A 107 -30.57 8.73 18.70
C SER A 107 -29.39 8.78 17.74
N SER A 108 -28.26 9.39 18.12
CA SER A 108 -27.09 9.49 17.24
C SER A 108 -26.38 8.15 17.11
N CYS A 109 -26.58 7.49 15.97
CA CYS A 109 -26.08 6.15 15.69
C CYS A 109 -25.39 6.11 14.30
N ASP A 110 -24.55 5.12 14.11
CA ASP A 110 -23.99 4.74 12.81
C ASP A 110 -24.45 3.33 12.50
N TYR A 111 -24.92 3.07 11.27
CA TYR A 111 -25.24 1.71 10.83
C TYR A 111 -24.30 1.26 9.72
N MET A 112 -23.90 0.01 9.74
CA MET A 112 -23.21 -0.66 8.64
C MET A 112 -24.08 -1.81 8.19
N ASP A 113 -24.40 -1.88 6.90
CA ASP A 113 -25.06 -3.05 6.32
C ASP A 113 -24.11 -4.25 6.46
N SER A 114 -24.40 -5.16 7.38
CA SER A 114 -23.71 -6.45 7.47
C SER A 114 -24.34 -7.39 6.45
N GLY A 115 -24.10 -7.11 5.17
CA GLY A 115 -24.31 -8.11 4.14
C GLY A 115 -23.52 -9.35 4.51
N ARG A 116 -24.20 -10.48 4.69
CA ARG A 116 -23.58 -11.81 4.75
C ARG A 116 -22.56 -11.88 3.61
N ARG A 117 -21.26 -11.94 3.94
CA ARG A 117 -20.20 -12.29 2.99
C ARG A 117 -20.30 -13.79 2.74
N ASP A 118 -21.42 -14.18 2.16
CA ASP A 118 -21.74 -15.53 1.77
C ASP A 118 -21.85 -15.45 0.26
N ILE A 119 -20.74 -15.74 -0.44
CA ILE A 119 -20.84 -16.40 -1.74
C ILE A 119 -21.52 -17.73 -1.43
N GLY A 120 -22.85 -17.71 -1.38
CA GLY A 120 -23.66 -18.75 -0.77
C GLY A 120 -24.88 -19.02 -1.63
N LYS A 121 -24.68 -19.75 -2.74
CA LYS A 121 -25.70 -20.55 -3.43
C LYS A 121 -26.99 -19.86 -3.94
N CYS A 122 -27.12 -18.54 -3.88
CA CYS A 122 -28.37 -17.87 -4.31
C CYS A 122 -28.44 -17.51 -5.80
N GLU A 123 -27.35 -17.61 -6.57
CA GLU A 123 -27.39 -17.29 -8.01
C GLU A 123 -27.82 -18.47 -8.91
N THR A 124 -28.08 -19.67 -8.38
CA THR A 124 -28.35 -20.86 -9.23
C THR A 124 -29.78 -21.38 -9.16
N TRP A 125 -30.56 -21.11 -8.11
CA TRP A 125 -31.98 -21.50 -8.07
C TRP A 125 -32.73 -20.66 -7.04
N GLY A 126 -33.78 -19.97 -7.50
CA GLY A 126 -34.50 -18.96 -6.72
C GLY A 126 -35.04 -19.50 -5.40
N SER A 127 -34.59 -18.89 -4.30
CA SER A 127 -35.35 -18.89 -3.05
C SER A 127 -36.26 -17.66 -3.02
N LYS A 128 -37.51 -17.90 -2.65
CA LYS A 128 -38.61 -16.93 -2.58
C LYS A 128 -38.71 -16.26 -1.21
N ASP A 129 -37.72 -16.47 -0.34
CA ASP A 129 -37.60 -15.81 0.95
C ASP A 129 -36.54 -14.73 0.79
N GLY A 130 -36.98 -13.49 0.60
CA GLY A 130 -36.09 -12.33 0.50
C GLY A 130 -35.22 -12.26 1.75
N GLN A 131 -33.95 -12.61 1.61
CA GLN A 131 -33.00 -12.52 2.72
C GLN A 131 -32.73 -11.03 2.95
N GLY A 132 -33.43 -10.45 3.92
CA GLY A 132 -33.23 -9.07 4.34
C GLY A 132 -31.77 -8.79 4.66
N VAL A 133 -31.31 -7.58 4.32
CA VAL A 133 -29.95 -7.16 4.66
C VAL A 133 -29.94 -6.86 6.17
N SER A 134 -29.18 -7.64 6.93
CA SER A 134 -28.98 -7.35 8.36
C SER A 134 -28.05 -6.15 8.50
N ARG A 135 -28.33 -5.26 9.45
CA ARG A 135 -27.55 -4.04 9.73
C ARG A 135 -26.97 -4.10 11.13
N LEU A 136 -25.69 -3.79 11.26
CA LEU A 136 -25.05 -3.55 12.56
C LEU A 136 -25.12 -2.07 12.89
N VAL A 137 -25.84 -1.73 13.96
CA VAL A 137 -25.99 -0.35 14.46
C VAL A 137 -25.05 -0.13 15.65
N THR A 138 -24.33 0.98 15.65
CA THR A 138 -23.43 1.43 16.72
C THR A 138 -23.87 2.81 17.24
N CYS A 139 -24.10 2.96 18.54
CA CYS A 139 -24.40 4.24 19.16
C CYS A 139 -23.13 5.09 19.31
N ARG A 140 -23.14 6.32 18.77
CA ARG A 140 -22.01 7.26 18.89
C ARG A 140 -21.76 7.76 20.31
N GLY A 141 -22.82 7.86 21.11
CA GLY A 141 -22.74 8.44 22.47
C GLY A 141 -22.16 7.50 23.52
N CYS A 142 -22.46 6.19 23.44
CA CYS A 142 -22.03 5.23 24.47
C CYS A 142 -21.32 3.98 23.91
N GLY A 143 -21.16 3.87 22.59
CA GLY A 143 -20.48 2.76 21.93
C GLY A 143 -21.27 1.45 21.90
N ASN A 144 -22.52 1.43 22.33
CA ASN A 144 -23.36 0.22 22.30
C ASN A 144 -23.57 -0.25 20.86
N ARG A 145 -23.46 -1.56 20.60
CA ARG A 145 -23.66 -2.15 19.26
C ARG A 145 -24.75 -3.21 19.30
N TRP A 146 -25.62 -3.23 18.29
CA TRP A 146 -26.68 -4.23 18.15
C TRP A 146 -27.03 -4.45 16.67
N GLU A 147 -27.51 -5.64 16.35
CA GLU A 147 -27.97 -6.01 15.01
C GLU A 147 -29.47 -5.70 14.86
N VAL A 148 -29.86 -5.24 13.68
CA VAL A 148 -31.26 -5.04 13.28
C VAL A 148 -31.47 -5.69 11.91
N ASP A 149 -32.48 -6.55 11.82
CA ASP A 149 -32.88 -7.12 10.54
C ASP A 149 -33.91 -6.18 9.89
N ASP A 150 -33.61 -5.67 8.69
CA ASP A 150 -34.58 -4.91 7.90
C ASP A 150 -35.55 -5.93 7.26
N VAL A 151 -36.81 -5.92 7.70
CA VAL A 151 -37.91 -6.77 7.20
C VAL A 151 -38.51 -6.18 5.94
#